data_AF-A0A971RM76-F1
#
_entry.id   AF-A0A971RM76-F1
#
_cell.length_a   1.000
_cell.length_b   1.000
_cell.length_c   1.000
_cell.angle_alpha   90.00
_cell.angle_beta   90.00
_cell.angle_gamma   90.00
#
_symmetry.space_group_name_H-M   'P 1'
#
loop_
_entity.id
_entity.type
_entity.pdbx_description
1 polymer ?
#
loop_
_entity_poly.entity_id
_entity_poly.type
_entity_poly.pdbx_seq_one_letter_code
_entity_poly.pdbx_strand_id
1 'polypeptide(L)'
;MGKKEYLHKQDKRALSLKLVSLLNYLNYPFFYLGFLFLLWLAAEYFLKFLLPPGDLERITAFSQPMAAVLTPAIVGYWTNRLAIKMLFHPRRRNAVWQGLIPARRSDLVSQIAAAVSEYLISPEIIQKYLRESGFLPEFLNRLYPEAREILSGEQLASEVKAILSQEIKRMLEDPATKERLSAYFKERITEWSGVGPGEKLLRWTRSIWEPVVINALKRELPELPTLLERFLPYFEEALARLPEYLGKNRERVGEVFTGFIITGLRSLNLEAIIRKQLEEMDEADIEQLITKTALTELVFIQTSGGIFGTLVGLATIFPFLFFVFAGAGLVLFLIYRLTVE
;
A
#
# COMPACT_ATOMS: atom_id res chain seq x y z
N MET A 1 10.42 15.64 -27.46
CA MET A 1 9.39 15.18 -28.43
C MET A 1 8.48 14.16 -27.72
N GLY A 2 7.56 14.59 -26.85
CA GLY A 2 6.87 13.63 -25.96
C GLY A 2 5.77 14.20 -25.05
N LYS A 3 5.09 15.28 -25.46
CA LYS A 3 4.00 15.88 -24.68
C LYS A 3 2.70 16.12 -25.47
N LYS A 4 2.69 15.79 -26.77
CA LYS A 4 1.51 15.96 -27.65
C LYS A 4 0.72 14.67 -27.92
N GLU A 5 1.20 13.51 -27.48
CA GLU A 5 0.55 12.21 -27.73
C GLU A 5 -0.53 11.83 -26.70
N TYR A 6 -0.58 12.52 -25.56
CA TYR A 6 -1.59 12.26 -24.52
C TYR A 6 -2.93 12.99 -24.75
N LEU A 7 -3.02 13.87 -25.75
CA LEU A 7 -4.21 14.69 -26.03
C LEU A 7 -5.04 14.20 -27.23
N HIS A 8 -4.74 13.02 -27.79
CA HIS A 8 -5.44 12.49 -28.97
C HIS A 8 -5.96 11.04 -28.82
N LYS A 9 -6.38 10.67 -27.61
CA LYS A 9 -7.12 9.42 -27.37
C LYS A 9 -8.43 9.65 -26.61
N GLN A 10 -9.09 10.78 -26.87
CA GLN A 10 -10.36 11.14 -26.23
C GLN A 10 -11.62 10.70 -27.03
N ASP A 11 -11.48 10.00 -28.15
CA ASP A 11 -12.56 9.93 -29.16
C ASP A 11 -13.16 8.56 -29.48
N LYS A 12 -13.14 7.61 -28.53
CA LYS A 12 -14.05 6.44 -28.57
C LYS A 12 -14.47 6.07 -27.16
N ARG A 13 -15.36 6.84 -26.54
CA ARG A 13 -16.14 6.32 -25.39
C ARG A 13 -16.81 5.03 -25.87
N ALA A 14 -16.51 3.91 -25.22
CA ALA A 14 -17.11 2.62 -25.53
C ALA A 14 -18.64 2.76 -25.62
N LEU A 15 -19.28 2.04 -26.54
CA LEU A 15 -20.73 2.11 -26.75
C LEU A 15 -21.50 1.88 -25.45
N SER A 16 -20.97 1.05 -24.55
CA SER A 16 -21.48 0.83 -23.19
C SER A 16 -21.63 2.13 -22.40
N LEU A 17 -20.65 3.03 -22.42
CA LEU A 17 -20.69 4.30 -21.69
C LEU A 17 -21.74 5.26 -22.27
N LYS A 18 -21.94 5.24 -23.59
CA LYS A 18 -23.02 6.02 -24.24
C LYS A 18 -24.39 5.47 -23.88
N LEU A 19 -24.54 4.14 -23.85
CA LEU A 19 -25.78 3.46 -23.46
C LEU A 19 -26.15 3.76 -22.00
N VAL A 20 -25.17 3.70 -21.09
CA VAL A 20 -25.34 4.04 -19.67
C VAL A 20 -25.77 5.50 -19.52
N SER A 21 -25.16 6.42 -20.27
CA SER A 21 -25.56 7.84 -20.22
C SER A 21 -26.99 8.07 -20.71
N LEU A 22 -27.43 7.35 -21.74
CA LEU A 22 -28.81 7.44 -22.26
C LEU A 22 -29.81 6.89 -21.24
N LEU A 23 -29.49 5.73 -20.65
CA LEU A 23 -30.32 5.08 -19.63
C LEU A 23 -30.42 5.92 -18.36
N ASN A 24 -29.33 6.57 -17.94
CA ASN A 24 -29.35 7.49 -16.80
C ASN A 24 -30.32 8.66 -16.99
N TYR A 25 -30.58 9.09 -18.23
CA TYR A 25 -31.59 10.12 -18.50
C TYR A 25 -33.00 9.65 -18.13
N LEU A 26 -33.28 8.35 -18.23
CA LEU A 26 -34.57 7.76 -17.84
C LEU A 26 -34.76 7.70 -16.32
N ASN A 27 -33.73 7.93 -15.51
CA ASN A 27 -33.84 7.92 -14.05
C ASN A 27 -34.86 8.96 -13.55
N TYR A 28 -34.83 10.18 -14.09
CA TYR A 28 -35.75 11.25 -13.71
C TYR A 28 -37.21 10.95 -14.05
N PRO A 29 -37.57 10.57 -15.30
CA PRO A 29 -38.95 10.25 -15.62
C PRO A 29 -39.46 9.06 -14.82
N PHE A 30 -38.69 7.98 -14.64
CA PHE A 30 -39.13 6.86 -13.80
C PHE A 30 -39.41 7.27 -12.33
N PHE A 31 -38.60 8.18 -11.78
CA PHE A 31 -38.82 8.69 -10.42
C PHE A 31 -40.15 9.44 -10.28
N TYR A 32 -40.36 10.45 -11.13
CA TYR A 32 -41.56 11.30 -11.05
C TYR A 32 -42.82 10.56 -11.48
N LEU A 33 -42.73 9.70 -12.50
CA LEU A 33 -43.82 8.82 -12.93
C LEU A 33 -44.27 7.89 -11.79
N GLY A 34 -43.31 7.41 -10.99
CA GLY A 34 -43.61 6.65 -9.78
C GLY A 34 -44.47 7.42 -8.78
N PHE A 35 -44.11 8.66 -8.50
CA PHE A 35 -44.88 9.50 -7.58
C PHE A 35 -46.28 9.84 -8.13
N LEU A 36 -46.37 10.19 -9.41
CA LEU A 36 -47.64 10.46 -10.08
C LEU A 36 -48.56 9.24 -10.08
N PHE A 37 -48.00 8.04 -10.30
CA PHE A 37 -48.76 6.80 -10.26
C PHE A 37 -49.23 6.45 -8.84
N LEU A 38 -48.41 6.65 -7.81
CA LEU A 38 -48.85 6.48 -6.42
C LEU A 38 -49.99 7.45 -6.06
N LEU A 39 -49.89 8.70 -6.52
CA LEU A 39 -50.96 9.69 -6.36
C LEU A 39 -52.22 9.25 -7.10
N TRP A 40 -52.09 8.73 -8.32
CA TRP A 40 -53.20 8.14 -9.07
C TRP A 40 -53.85 6.98 -8.31
N LEU A 41 -53.07 6.03 -7.78
CA LEU A 41 -53.60 4.90 -7.00
C LEU A 41 -54.35 5.37 -5.74
N ALA A 42 -53.82 6.40 -5.05
CA ALA A 42 -54.50 7.01 -3.92
C ALA A 42 -55.80 7.69 -4.35
N ALA A 43 -55.78 8.45 -5.44
CA ALA A 43 -56.97 9.08 -6.00
C ALA A 43 -58.03 8.05 -6.39
N GLU A 44 -57.65 7.00 -7.12
CA GLU A 44 -58.53 5.89 -7.50
C GLU A 44 -59.13 5.20 -6.26
N TYR A 45 -58.35 5.03 -5.19
CA TYR A 45 -58.85 4.51 -3.92
C TYR A 45 -59.90 5.43 -3.27
N PHE A 46 -59.67 6.76 -3.23
CA PHE A 46 -60.62 7.72 -2.68
C PHE A 46 -61.88 7.87 -3.55
N LEU A 47 -61.73 7.81 -4.87
CA LEU A 47 -62.85 7.90 -5.81
C LEU A 47 -63.88 6.77 -5.61
N LYS A 48 -63.46 5.62 -5.07
CA LYS A 48 -64.38 4.53 -4.65
C LYS A 48 -65.41 4.95 -3.62
N PHE A 49 -65.12 5.98 -2.83
CA PHE A 49 -66.04 6.50 -1.81
C PHE A 49 -66.88 7.68 -2.31
N LEU A 50 -66.46 8.36 -3.38
CA LEU A 50 -67.08 9.60 -3.88
C LEU A 50 -67.99 9.38 -5.09
N LEU A 51 -67.72 8.38 -5.93
CA LEU A 51 -68.39 8.19 -7.21
C LEU A 51 -69.35 6.98 -7.23
N PRO A 52 -70.43 7.03 -8.02
CA PRO A 52 -71.28 5.87 -8.30
C PRO A 52 -70.49 4.73 -9.00
N PRO A 53 -70.90 3.46 -8.82
CA PRO A 53 -70.15 2.30 -9.33
C PRO A 53 -69.96 2.30 -10.85
N GLY A 54 -70.95 2.80 -11.62
CA GLY A 54 -70.85 2.84 -13.09
C GLY A 54 -69.81 3.81 -13.64
N ASP A 55 -69.55 4.93 -12.96
CA ASP A 55 -68.50 5.88 -13.35
C ASP A 55 -67.11 5.35 -12.95
N LEU A 56 -67.05 4.63 -11.83
CA LEU A 56 -65.83 4.00 -11.36
C LEU A 56 -65.34 2.88 -12.30
N GLU A 57 -66.27 2.07 -12.82
CA GLU A 57 -65.96 1.03 -13.80
C GLU A 57 -65.34 1.61 -15.08
N ARG A 58 -65.79 2.78 -15.53
CA ARG A 58 -65.21 3.46 -16.72
C ARG A 58 -63.79 3.96 -16.46
N ILE A 59 -63.58 4.58 -15.30
CA ILE A 59 -62.25 5.09 -14.92
C ILE A 59 -61.26 3.94 -14.74
N THR A 60 -61.68 2.86 -14.07
CA THR A 60 -60.84 1.68 -13.83
C THR A 60 -60.56 0.91 -15.12
N ALA A 61 -61.53 0.73 -16.02
CA ALA A 61 -61.30 0.10 -17.31
C ALA A 61 -60.27 0.87 -18.16
N PHE A 62 -60.25 2.21 -18.06
CA PHE A 62 -59.25 3.04 -18.73
C PHE A 62 -57.87 2.97 -18.05
N SER A 63 -57.81 2.94 -16.72
CA SER A 63 -56.54 2.95 -15.96
C SER A 63 -55.88 1.57 -15.83
N GLN A 64 -56.64 0.48 -15.90
CA GLN A 64 -56.16 -0.88 -15.63
C GLN A 64 -55.02 -1.33 -16.55
N PRO A 65 -55.05 -1.12 -17.87
CA PRO A 65 -53.92 -1.47 -18.73
C PRO A 65 -52.66 -0.65 -18.39
N MET A 66 -52.82 0.64 -18.10
CA MET A 66 -51.72 1.49 -17.69
C MET A 66 -51.13 1.04 -16.34
N ALA A 67 -51.99 0.71 -15.37
CA ALA A 67 -51.57 0.20 -14.07
C ALA A 67 -50.83 -1.14 -14.18
N ALA A 68 -51.25 -2.03 -15.09
CA ALA A 68 -50.58 -3.30 -15.35
C ALA A 68 -49.14 -3.13 -15.87
N VAL A 69 -48.85 -2.05 -16.61
CA VAL A 69 -47.48 -1.72 -17.06
C VAL A 69 -46.70 -0.94 -16.00
N LEU A 70 -47.31 0.09 -15.42
CA LEU A 70 -46.62 1.01 -14.53
C LEU A 70 -46.28 0.39 -13.17
N THR A 71 -47.13 -0.49 -12.64
CA THR A 71 -46.87 -1.14 -11.34
C THR A 71 -45.54 -1.91 -11.33
N PRO A 72 -45.29 -2.89 -12.23
CA PRO A 72 -44.01 -3.60 -12.23
C PRO A 72 -42.82 -2.70 -12.59
N ALA A 73 -43.00 -1.70 -13.46
CA ALA A 73 -41.97 -0.72 -13.79
C ALA A 73 -41.53 0.11 -12.57
N ILE A 74 -42.49 0.66 -11.84
CA ILE A 74 -42.24 1.50 -10.66
C ILE A 74 -41.68 0.66 -9.53
N VAL A 75 -42.26 -0.52 -9.27
CA VAL A 75 -41.74 -1.43 -8.24
C VAL A 75 -40.30 -1.81 -8.57
N GLY A 76 -40.00 -2.22 -9.81
CA GLY A 76 -38.63 -2.57 -10.23
C GLY A 76 -37.63 -1.41 -10.09
N TYR A 77 -38.03 -0.19 -10.45
CA TYR A 77 -37.18 0.99 -10.32
C TYR A 77 -36.95 1.39 -8.85
N TRP A 78 -38.02 1.51 -8.05
CA TRP A 78 -37.93 1.99 -6.66
C TRP A 78 -37.27 0.96 -5.74
N THR A 79 -37.49 -0.34 -5.96
CA THR A 79 -36.83 -1.39 -5.19
C THR A 79 -35.33 -1.43 -5.44
N ASN A 80 -34.87 -1.35 -6.70
CA ASN A 80 -33.44 -1.27 -7.00
C ASN A 80 -32.82 0.03 -6.46
N ARG A 81 -33.53 1.17 -6.54
CA ARG A 81 -33.08 2.44 -5.94
C ARG A 81 -32.85 2.29 -4.43
N LEU A 82 -33.80 1.66 -3.75
CA LEU A 82 -33.72 1.41 -2.32
C LEU A 82 -32.58 0.45 -1.99
N ALA A 83 -32.44 -0.66 -2.73
CA ALA A 83 -31.36 -1.63 -2.53
C ALA A 83 -29.98 -1.00 -2.65
N ILE A 84 -29.75 -0.20 -3.70
CA ILE A 84 -28.49 0.54 -3.87
C ILE A 84 -28.27 1.49 -2.69
N LYS A 85 -29.30 2.23 -2.26
CA LYS A 85 -29.18 3.13 -1.11
C LYS A 85 -28.88 2.38 0.20
N MET A 86 -29.43 1.18 0.39
CA MET A 86 -29.20 0.31 1.54
C MET A 86 -27.79 -0.32 1.56
N LEU A 87 -27.04 -0.29 0.46
CA LEU A 87 -25.63 -0.69 0.50
C LEU A 87 -24.79 0.32 1.29
N PHE A 88 -25.11 1.60 1.18
CA PHE A 88 -24.30 2.69 1.75
C PHE A 88 -24.92 3.34 3.00
N HIS A 89 -26.25 3.32 3.14
CA HIS A 89 -26.96 4.07 4.18
C HIS A 89 -27.99 3.21 4.96
N PRO A 90 -28.22 3.50 6.26
CA PRO A 90 -27.54 4.50 7.08
C PRO A 90 -26.14 4.04 7.48
N ARG A 91 -25.25 5.02 7.60
CA ARG A 91 -23.86 4.88 8.04
C ARG A 91 -23.75 4.17 9.39
N ARG A 92 -24.53 4.67 10.35
CA ARG A 92 -24.68 4.07 11.68
C ARG A 92 -25.93 3.20 11.75
N ARG A 93 -25.84 2.11 12.51
CA ARG A 93 -26.97 1.20 12.77
C ARG A 93 -28.14 1.98 13.37
N ASN A 94 -29.30 1.91 12.73
CA ASN A 94 -30.55 2.40 13.29
C ASN A 94 -31.43 1.21 13.74
N ALA A 95 -32.66 1.49 14.18
CA ALA A 95 -33.58 0.47 14.70
C ALA A 95 -34.03 -0.57 13.66
N VAL A 96 -33.86 -0.31 12.36
CA VAL A 96 -34.44 -1.13 11.28
C VAL A 96 -33.36 -1.80 10.43
N TRP A 97 -32.29 -1.09 10.05
CA TRP A 97 -31.18 -1.65 9.28
C TRP A 97 -29.88 -0.82 9.43
N GLN A 98 -28.81 -1.32 8.84
CA GLN A 98 -27.54 -0.61 8.66
C GLN A 98 -27.11 -0.78 7.20
N GLY A 99 -26.39 0.19 6.64
CA GLY A 99 -25.78 0.04 5.33
C GLY A 99 -24.82 -1.17 5.28
N LEU A 100 -24.87 -1.95 4.21
CA LEU A 100 -24.07 -3.18 4.09
C LEU A 100 -22.54 -2.91 4.09
N ILE A 101 -22.11 -1.86 3.39
CA ILE A 101 -20.68 -1.47 3.30
C ILE A 101 -20.17 -0.96 4.66
N PRO A 102 -20.84 0.00 5.33
CA PRO A 102 -20.48 0.38 6.70
C PRO A 102 -20.45 -0.81 7.67
N ALA A 103 -21.40 -1.74 7.56
CA ALA A 103 -21.47 -2.91 8.43
C ALA A 103 -20.30 -3.89 8.25
N ARG A 104 -19.70 -3.96 7.06
CA ARG A 104 -18.55 -4.83 6.75
C ARG A 104 -17.23 -4.07 6.66
N ARG A 105 -17.16 -2.85 7.20
CA ARG A 105 -15.99 -1.96 7.09
C ARG A 105 -14.69 -2.63 7.53
N SER A 106 -14.68 -3.31 8.68
CA SER A 106 -13.48 -3.98 9.20
C SER A 106 -12.91 -5.00 8.22
N ASP A 107 -13.80 -5.79 7.62
CA ASP A 107 -13.44 -6.88 6.72
C ASP A 107 -12.91 -6.30 5.40
N LEU A 108 -13.59 -5.28 4.87
CA LEU A 108 -13.18 -4.57 3.67
C LEU A 108 -11.82 -3.90 3.85
N VAL A 109 -11.61 -3.21 4.97
CA VAL A 109 -10.33 -2.55 5.28
C VAL A 109 -9.21 -3.58 5.37
N SER A 110 -9.44 -4.72 6.01
CA SER A 110 -8.44 -5.80 6.11
C SER A 110 -8.09 -6.38 4.73
N GLN A 111 -9.11 -6.66 3.90
CA GLN A 111 -8.90 -7.20 2.55
C GLN A 111 -8.21 -6.21 1.61
N ILE A 112 -8.59 -4.93 1.67
CA ILE A 112 -7.95 -3.88 0.87
C ILE A 112 -6.51 -3.70 1.32
N ALA A 113 -6.24 -3.63 2.63
CA ALA A 113 -4.89 -3.48 3.15
C ALA A 113 -3.98 -4.63 2.67
N ALA A 114 -4.44 -5.87 2.83
CA ALA A 114 -3.70 -7.06 2.37
C ALA A 114 -3.43 -7.02 0.85
N ALA A 115 -4.46 -6.75 0.04
CA ALA A 115 -4.34 -6.68 -1.41
C ALA A 115 -3.40 -5.56 -1.87
N VAL A 116 -3.47 -4.37 -1.26
CA VAL A 116 -2.59 -3.24 -1.59
C VAL A 116 -1.15 -3.55 -1.19
N SER A 117 -0.91 -4.11 0.00
CA SER A 117 0.44 -4.47 0.44
C SER A 117 1.07 -5.59 -0.40
N GLU A 118 0.27 -6.56 -0.84
CA GLU A 118 0.76 -7.70 -1.61
C GLU A 118 0.99 -7.34 -3.09
N TYR A 119 0.03 -6.66 -3.72
CA TYR A 119 0.02 -6.49 -5.17
C TYR A 119 0.46 -5.11 -5.66
N LEU A 120 0.38 -4.06 -4.83
CA LEU A 120 0.67 -2.69 -5.28
C LEU A 120 1.95 -2.12 -4.65
N ILE A 121 2.15 -2.34 -3.36
CA ILE A 121 3.23 -1.70 -2.58
C ILE A 121 4.05 -2.76 -1.84
N SER A 122 4.52 -3.78 -2.56
CA SER A 122 5.43 -4.78 -1.98
C SER A 122 6.88 -4.29 -2.02
N PRO A 123 7.75 -4.72 -1.07
CA PRO A 123 9.16 -4.38 -1.08
C PRO A 123 9.86 -4.68 -2.42
N GLU A 124 9.46 -5.76 -3.08
CA GLU A 124 9.97 -6.19 -4.38
C GLU A 124 9.59 -5.20 -5.50
N ILE A 125 8.35 -4.72 -5.52
CA ILE A 125 7.89 -3.72 -6.48
C ILE A 125 8.62 -2.39 -6.25
N ILE A 126 8.74 -1.95 -5.00
CA ILE A 126 9.45 -0.72 -4.65
C ILE A 126 10.92 -0.82 -5.06
N GLN A 127 11.58 -1.95 -4.78
CA GLN A 127 12.97 -2.19 -5.18
C GLN A 127 13.13 -2.06 -6.70
N LYS A 128 12.24 -2.68 -7.47
CA LYS A 128 12.26 -2.61 -8.93
C LYS A 128 12.12 -1.16 -9.40
N TYR A 129 11.16 -0.42 -8.85
CA TYR A 129 10.93 0.98 -9.21
C TYR A 129 12.11 1.90 -8.84
N LEU A 130 12.73 1.70 -7.67
CA LEU A 130 13.91 2.46 -7.24
C LEU A 130 15.12 2.24 -8.16
N ARG A 131 15.26 1.03 -8.72
CA ARG A 131 16.31 0.72 -9.72
C ARG A 131 16.00 1.32 -11.08
N GLU A 132 14.76 1.19 -11.56
CA GLU A 132 14.36 1.66 -12.90
C GLU A 132 14.23 3.19 -13.00
N SER A 133 13.83 3.87 -11.91
CA SER A 133 13.62 5.32 -11.89
C SER A 133 14.89 6.16 -11.96
N GLY A 134 16.08 5.55 -11.78
CA GLY A 134 17.34 6.30 -11.68
C GLY A 134 17.48 7.09 -10.38
N PHE A 135 16.58 6.89 -9.41
CA PHE A 135 16.63 7.56 -8.10
C PHE A 135 17.96 7.30 -7.38
N LEU A 136 18.44 6.06 -7.40
CA LEU A 136 19.68 5.65 -6.72
C LEU A 136 20.90 6.44 -7.22
N PRO A 137 21.22 6.48 -8.53
CA PRO A 137 22.25 7.36 -9.05
C PRO A 137 22.09 8.83 -8.66
N GLU A 138 20.87 9.37 -8.71
CA GLU A 138 20.62 10.78 -8.38
C GLU A 138 20.87 11.07 -6.89
N PHE A 139 20.37 10.20 -6.02
CA PHE A 139 20.59 10.28 -4.58
C PHE A 139 22.08 10.21 -4.23
N LEU A 140 22.83 9.26 -4.81
CA LEU A 140 24.26 9.14 -4.58
C LEU A 140 25.04 10.34 -5.10
N ASN A 141 24.62 10.94 -6.22
CA ASN A 141 25.25 12.14 -6.75
C ASN A 141 25.04 13.36 -5.86
N ARG A 142 23.94 13.41 -5.09
CA ARG A 142 23.70 14.44 -4.07
C ARG A 142 24.41 14.15 -2.75
N LEU A 143 24.44 12.88 -2.33
CA LEU A 143 25.05 12.47 -1.07
C LEU A 143 26.59 12.50 -1.13
N TYR A 144 27.18 12.17 -2.28
CA TYR A 144 28.63 12.04 -2.41
C TYR A 144 29.41 13.34 -2.12
N PRO A 145 29.02 14.51 -2.63
CA PRO A 145 29.66 15.78 -2.26
C PRO A 145 29.64 16.05 -0.76
N GLU A 146 28.49 15.86 -0.09
CA GLU A 146 28.34 16.06 1.35
C GLU A 146 29.18 15.06 2.15
N ALA A 147 29.11 13.78 1.78
CA ALA A 147 29.94 12.75 2.39
C ALA A 147 31.43 13.04 2.20
N ARG A 148 31.84 13.53 1.02
CA ARG A 148 33.22 13.91 0.75
C ARG A 148 33.65 15.09 1.62
N GLU A 149 32.82 16.11 1.78
CA GLU A 149 33.13 17.26 2.63
C GLU A 149 33.36 16.83 4.08
N ILE A 150 32.48 15.98 4.62
CA ILE A 150 32.62 15.44 5.98
C ILE A 150 33.86 14.55 6.08
N LEU A 151 34.07 13.64 5.13
CA LEU A 151 35.16 12.66 5.15
C LEU A 151 36.54 13.29 4.87
N SER A 152 36.59 14.39 4.13
CA SER A 152 37.83 15.15 3.85
C SER A 152 38.08 16.28 4.85
N GLY A 153 37.17 16.53 5.78
CA GLY A 153 37.35 17.57 6.79
C GLY A 153 38.45 17.23 7.79
N GLU A 154 39.35 18.18 8.05
CA GLU A 154 40.37 18.06 9.13
C GLU A 154 39.73 17.76 10.50
N GLN A 155 38.48 18.17 10.67
CA GLN A 155 37.68 17.90 11.86
C GLN A 155 37.42 16.40 12.07
N LEU A 156 37.04 15.64 11.04
CA LEU A 156 36.81 14.20 11.20
C LEU A 156 38.11 13.46 11.55
N ALA A 157 39.21 13.80 10.88
CA ALA A 157 40.51 13.18 11.15
C ALA A 157 40.97 13.45 12.59
N SER A 158 40.82 14.69 13.06
CA SER A 158 41.17 15.08 14.43
C SER A 158 40.23 14.45 15.49
N GLU A 159 38.93 14.34 15.21
CA GLU A 159 37.96 13.66 16.08
C GLU A 159 38.25 12.16 16.19
N VAL A 160 38.48 11.48 15.06
CA VAL A 160 38.85 10.04 15.06
C VAL A 160 40.15 9.81 15.82
N LYS A 161 41.14 10.67 15.62
CA LYS A 161 42.39 10.67 16.39
C LYS A 161 42.17 10.82 17.89
N ALA A 162 41.38 11.81 18.30
CA ALA A 162 41.09 12.05 19.70
C ALA A 162 40.38 10.85 20.34
N ILE A 163 39.38 10.30 19.64
CA ILE A 163 38.63 9.11 20.10
C ILE A 163 39.55 7.90 20.23
N LEU A 164 40.39 7.61 19.22
CA LEU A 164 41.31 6.48 19.25
C LEU A 164 42.35 6.61 20.37
N SER A 165 43.01 7.77 20.47
CA SER A 165 44.00 8.00 21.52
C SER A 165 43.39 7.88 22.92
N GLN A 166 42.18 8.42 23.11
CA GLN A 166 41.48 8.34 24.38
C GLN A 166 41.02 6.92 24.73
N GLU A 167 40.41 6.20 23.78
CA GLU A 167 39.91 4.85 24.04
C GLU A 167 41.06 3.87 24.28
N ILE A 168 42.14 3.97 23.51
CA ILE A 168 43.32 3.14 23.71
C ILE A 168 43.96 3.44 25.06
N LYS A 169 44.09 4.71 25.45
CA LYS A 169 44.57 5.09 26.78
C LYS A 169 43.68 4.50 27.88
N ARG A 170 42.35 4.61 27.75
CA ARG A 170 41.38 4.06 28.70
C ARG A 170 41.51 2.55 28.84
N MET A 171 41.58 1.83 27.72
CA MET A 171 41.76 0.38 27.70
C MET A 171 43.10 -0.02 28.33
N LEU A 172 44.18 0.72 28.06
CA LEU A 172 45.50 0.40 28.60
C LEU A 172 45.66 0.78 30.08
N GLU A 173 44.88 1.73 30.59
CA GLU A 173 44.86 2.11 32.01
C GLU A 173 43.98 1.19 32.87
N ASP A 174 42.95 0.56 32.27
CA ASP A 174 42.04 -0.37 32.93
C ASP A 174 42.77 -1.57 33.57
N PRO A 175 42.63 -1.81 34.89
CA PRO A 175 43.27 -2.91 35.59
C PRO A 175 42.95 -4.28 34.99
N ALA A 176 41.69 -4.51 34.58
CA ALA A 176 41.27 -5.79 34.03
C ALA A 176 41.93 -6.07 32.68
N THR A 177 42.06 -5.03 31.84
CA THR A 177 42.75 -5.13 30.55
C THR A 177 44.26 -5.35 30.70
N LYS A 178 44.92 -4.68 31.65
CA LYS A 178 46.33 -4.94 31.98
C LYS A 178 46.57 -6.38 32.42
N GLU A 179 45.65 -6.92 33.23
CA GLU A 179 45.75 -8.30 33.73
C GLU A 179 45.50 -9.32 32.61
N ARG A 180 44.51 -9.09 31.73
CA ARG A 180 44.28 -9.91 30.52
C ARG A 180 45.49 -9.92 29.59
N LEU A 181 46.08 -8.76 29.33
CA LEU A 181 47.29 -8.64 28.50
C LEU A 181 48.45 -9.38 29.15
N SER A 182 48.67 -9.18 30.46
CA SER A 182 49.72 -9.90 31.21
C SER A 182 49.52 -11.42 31.14
N ALA A 183 48.28 -11.90 31.28
CA ALA A 183 47.94 -13.33 31.19
C ALA A 183 48.18 -13.87 29.77
N TYR A 184 47.74 -13.14 28.74
CA TYR A 184 47.96 -13.51 27.33
C TYR A 184 49.45 -13.61 26.98
N PHE A 185 50.25 -12.63 27.40
CA PHE A 185 51.70 -12.68 27.19
C PHE A 185 52.36 -13.84 27.96
N LYS A 186 51.92 -14.10 29.20
CA LYS A 186 52.40 -15.25 29.99
C LYS A 186 52.09 -16.59 29.33
N GLU A 187 50.90 -16.72 28.74
CA GLU A 187 50.48 -17.90 28.00
C GLU A 187 51.31 -18.06 26.71
N ARG A 188 51.49 -17.00 25.90
CA ARG A 188 52.33 -17.07 24.70
C ARG A 188 53.80 -17.33 24.99
N ILE A 189 54.35 -16.76 26.06
CA ILE A 189 55.70 -17.07 26.55
C ILE A 189 55.81 -18.57 26.89
N THR A 190 54.78 -19.15 27.51
CA THR A 190 54.73 -20.58 27.84
C THR A 190 54.73 -21.44 26.57
N GLU A 191 53.99 -21.02 25.55
CA GLU A 191 53.88 -21.76 24.30
C GLU A 191 55.13 -21.67 23.42
N TRP A 192 55.77 -20.50 23.34
CA TRP A 192 57.07 -20.34 22.67
C TRP A 192 58.17 -21.17 23.32
N SER A 193 58.11 -21.34 24.65
CA SER A 193 59.03 -22.22 25.36
C SER A 193 58.84 -23.71 25.07
N GLY A 194 57.79 -24.08 24.32
CA GLY A 194 57.42 -25.46 23.95
C GLY A 194 57.77 -25.88 22.51
N VAL A 195 58.39 -25.03 21.68
CA VAL A 195 58.61 -25.33 20.24
C VAL A 195 60.08 -25.13 19.83
N GLY A 196 60.75 -26.22 19.42
CA GLY A 196 62.06 -26.20 18.72
C GLY A 196 63.23 -26.90 19.45
N PRO A 197 64.43 -26.99 18.81
CA PRO A 197 65.58 -27.75 19.32
C PRO A 197 66.18 -27.24 20.65
N GLY A 198 65.68 -26.12 21.18
CA GLY A 198 66.14 -25.46 22.42
C GLY A 198 65.13 -25.51 23.58
N GLU A 199 64.07 -26.32 23.50
CA GLU A 199 62.96 -26.34 24.47
C GLU A 199 63.40 -26.57 25.94
N LYS A 200 64.39 -27.43 26.19
CA LYS A 200 64.95 -27.64 27.55
C LYS A 200 65.75 -26.42 28.06
N LEU A 201 66.49 -25.75 27.19
CA LEU A 201 67.27 -24.54 27.51
C LEU A 201 66.37 -23.34 27.80
N LEU A 202 65.33 -23.15 26.97
CA LEU A 202 64.34 -22.09 27.15
C LEU A 202 63.51 -22.28 28.43
N ARG A 203 63.15 -23.53 28.76
CA ARG A 203 62.44 -23.83 30.03
C ARG A 203 63.30 -23.58 31.27
N TRP A 204 64.60 -23.91 31.25
CA TRP A 204 65.48 -23.62 32.40
C TRP A 204 65.63 -22.12 32.61
N THR A 205 65.89 -21.37 31.54
CA THR A 205 66.15 -19.93 31.62
C THR A 205 64.88 -19.10 31.88
N ARG A 206 63.70 -19.67 31.63
CA ARG A 206 62.38 -19.06 31.83
C ARG A 206 62.21 -18.35 33.18
N SER A 207 62.59 -18.99 34.29
CA SER A 207 62.43 -18.38 35.62
C SER A 207 63.21 -17.08 35.80
N ILE A 208 64.24 -16.87 34.98
CA ILE A 208 65.13 -15.70 35.02
C ILE A 208 64.57 -14.56 34.16
N TRP A 209 64.05 -14.85 32.96
CA TRP A 209 63.63 -13.81 32.02
C TRP A 209 62.10 -13.58 31.97
N GLU A 210 61.25 -14.55 32.30
CA GLU A 210 59.78 -14.37 32.30
C GLU A 210 59.34 -13.20 33.20
N PRO A 211 59.82 -13.07 34.46
CA PRO A 211 59.43 -11.94 35.31
C PRO A 211 59.94 -10.61 34.75
N VAL A 212 61.11 -10.62 34.11
CA VAL A 212 61.73 -9.44 33.48
C VAL A 212 60.88 -8.96 32.31
N VAL A 213 60.45 -9.89 31.44
CA VAL A 213 59.62 -9.59 30.27
C VAL A 213 58.22 -9.14 30.69
N ILE A 214 57.57 -9.82 31.64
CA ILE A 214 56.24 -9.45 32.13
C ILE A 214 56.28 -8.07 32.82
N ASN A 215 57.31 -7.78 33.62
CA ASN A 215 57.44 -6.47 34.27
C ASN A 215 57.82 -5.36 33.28
N ALA A 216 58.64 -5.65 32.27
CA ALA A 216 58.93 -4.72 31.19
C ALA A 216 57.65 -4.38 30.40
N LEU A 217 56.84 -5.40 30.05
CA LEU A 217 55.53 -5.21 29.42
C LEU A 217 54.61 -4.35 30.28
N LYS A 218 54.48 -4.62 31.59
CA LYS A 218 53.65 -3.80 32.49
C LYS A 218 54.11 -2.35 32.59
N ARG A 219 55.42 -2.10 32.43
CA ARG A 219 56.00 -0.76 32.49
C ARG A 219 55.85 0.00 31.18
N GLU A 220 55.94 -0.68 30.04
CA GLU A 220 55.90 -0.05 28.71
C GLU A 220 54.50 -0.03 28.07
N LEU A 221 53.59 -0.91 28.49
CA LEU A 221 52.18 -0.90 28.03
C LEU A 221 51.50 0.47 28.17
N PRO A 222 51.67 1.21 29.29
CA PRO A 222 51.10 2.55 29.44
C PRO A 222 51.63 3.58 28.44
N GLU A 223 52.78 3.34 27.79
CA GLU A 223 53.38 4.23 26.79
C GLU A 223 52.96 3.88 25.34
N LEU A 224 52.20 2.80 25.14
CA LEU A 224 51.64 2.44 23.83
C LEU A 224 50.79 3.55 23.17
N PRO A 225 49.98 4.38 23.89
CA PRO A 225 49.27 5.48 23.27
C PRO A 225 50.22 6.44 22.54
N THR A 226 51.38 6.72 23.15
CA THR A 226 52.42 7.59 22.58
C THR A 226 53.09 6.96 21.36
N LEU A 227 53.25 5.63 21.33
CA LEU A 227 53.71 4.92 20.13
C LEU A 227 52.68 4.95 19.01
N LEU A 228 51.39 4.88 19.35
CA LEU A 228 50.29 4.97 18.39
C LEU A 228 50.18 6.35 17.76
N GLU A 229 50.54 7.43 18.49
CA GLU A 229 50.66 8.77 17.91
C GLU A 229 51.63 8.83 16.72
N ARG A 230 52.64 7.95 16.67
CA ARG A 230 53.57 7.85 15.52
C ARG A 230 52.93 7.18 14.30
N PHE A 231 51.93 6.34 14.51
CA PHE A 231 51.20 5.66 13.44
C PHE A 231 49.94 6.42 13.00
N LEU A 232 49.48 7.38 13.81
CA LEU A 232 48.32 8.22 13.51
C LEU A 232 48.36 8.94 12.15
N PRO A 233 49.49 9.50 11.68
CA PRO A 233 49.56 10.10 10.35
C PRO A 233 49.22 9.13 9.22
N TYR A 234 49.50 7.84 9.37
CA TYR A 234 49.12 6.82 8.39
C TYR A 234 47.60 6.58 8.39
N PHE A 235 46.95 6.70 9.56
CA PHE A 235 45.49 6.64 9.66
C PHE A 235 44.84 7.90 9.07
N GLU A 236 45.39 9.08 9.33
CA GLU A 236 44.93 10.35 8.74
C GLU A 236 45.03 10.31 7.21
N GLU A 237 46.14 9.83 6.66
CA GLU A 237 46.33 9.61 5.22
C GLU A 237 45.33 8.59 4.64
N ALA A 238 45.04 7.51 5.37
CA ALA A 238 44.04 6.52 4.96
C ALA A 238 42.62 7.12 4.96
N LEU A 239 42.28 7.95 5.95
CA LEU A 239 41.02 8.69 6.03
C LEU A 239 40.90 9.71 4.88
N ALA A 240 41.98 10.39 4.53
CA ALA A 240 41.98 11.36 3.42
C ALA A 240 41.68 10.71 2.05
N ARG A 241 42.02 9.42 1.88
CA ARG A 241 41.79 8.66 0.64
C ARG A 241 40.40 8.00 0.55
N LEU A 242 39.70 7.86 1.68
CA LEU A 242 38.36 7.25 1.75
C LEU A 242 37.33 7.89 0.79
N PRO A 243 37.18 9.23 0.74
CA PRO A 243 36.24 9.84 -0.18
C PRO A 243 36.50 9.48 -1.64
N GLU A 244 37.76 9.46 -2.06
CA GLU A 244 38.13 9.09 -3.43
C GLU A 244 37.84 7.62 -3.73
N TYR A 245 38.08 6.74 -2.74
CA TYR A 245 37.71 5.32 -2.82
C TYR A 245 36.19 5.14 -2.98
N LEU A 246 35.37 5.85 -2.20
CA LEU A 246 33.91 5.84 -2.33
C LEU A 246 33.46 6.39 -3.70
N GLY A 247 34.17 7.41 -4.21
CA GLY A 247 33.89 8.01 -5.52
C GLY A 247 34.16 7.07 -6.69
N LYS A 248 35.23 6.28 -6.63
CA LYS A 248 35.56 5.26 -7.64
C LYS A 248 34.63 4.05 -7.58
N ASN A 249 34.05 3.77 -6.40
CA ASN A 249 33.17 2.61 -6.17
C ASN A 249 31.68 3.01 -6.02
N ARG A 250 31.24 4.12 -6.63
CA ARG A 250 29.86 4.64 -6.51
C ARG A 250 28.78 3.59 -6.79
N GLU A 251 28.98 2.75 -7.80
CA GLU A 251 28.03 1.68 -8.13
C GLU A 251 27.87 0.68 -6.98
N ARG A 252 28.99 0.24 -6.40
CA ARG A 252 29.01 -0.67 -5.25
C ARG A 252 28.43 -0.05 -3.98
N VAL A 253 28.69 1.24 -3.76
CA VAL A 253 28.03 2.01 -2.67
C VAL A 253 26.52 2.05 -2.90
N GLY A 254 26.08 2.23 -4.14
CA GLY A 254 24.67 2.18 -4.52
C GLY A 254 24.01 0.84 -4.27
N GLU A 255 24.70 -0.28 -4.53
CA GLU A 255 24.20 -1.61 -4.21
C GLU A 255 24.02 -1.82 -2.70
N VAL A 256 24.98 -1.38 -1.89
CA VAL A 256 24.89 -1.43 -0.42
C VAL A 256 23.70 -0.61 0.08
N PHE A 257 23.56 0.62 -0.43
CA PHE A 257 22.44 1.49 -0.07
C PHE A 257 21.08 0.91 -0.50
N THR A 258 21.03 0.29 -1.67
CA THR A 258 19.83 -0.43 -2.13
C THR A 258 19.48 -1.59 -1.19
N GLY A 259 20.47 -2.38 -0.79
CA GLY A 259 20.30 -3.46 0.18
C GLY A 259 19.78 -2.96 1.53
N PHE A 260 20.28 -1.81 1.99
CA PHE A 260 19.79 -1.16 3.21
C PHE A 260 18.32 -0.73 3.09
N ILE A 261 17.94 -0.07 1.98
CA ILE A 261 16.53 0.31 1.74
C ILE A 261 15.63 -0.92 1.71
N ILE A 262 16.02 -1.99 1.00
CA ILE A 262 15.23 -3.22 0.91
C ILE A 262 15.02 -3.83 2.29
N THR A 263 16.09 -3.91 3.09
CA THR A 263 16.02 -4.46 4.45
C THR A 263 15.11 -3.60 5.33
N GLY A 264 15.23 -2.27 5.21
CA GLY A 264 14.34 -1.32 5.87
C GLY A 264 12.88 -1.50 5.46
N LEU A 265 12.58 -1.59 4.17
CA LEU A 265 11.23 -1.80 3.66
C LEU A 265 10.62 -3.11 4.13
N ARG A 266 11.41 -4.20 4.16
CA ARG A 266 10.96 -5.50 4.68
C ARG A 266 10.70 -5.50 6.19
N SER A 267 11.35 -4.61 6.93
CA SER A 267 11.07 -4.43 8.36
C SER A 267 9.75 -3.70 8.61
N LEU A 268 9.20 -3.01 7.62
CA LEU A 268 7.92 -2.31 7.72
C LEU A 268 6.77 -3.28 7.44
N ASN A 269 5.83 -3.37 8.38
CA ASN A 269 4.56 -4.03 8.12
C ASN A 269 3.61 -3.06 7.39
N LEU A 270 3.77 -2.99 6.06
CA LEU A 270 2.99 -2.09 5.21
C LEU A 270 1.48 -2.37 5.30
N GLU A 271 1.08 -3.65 5.42
CA GLU A 271 -0.31 -4.04 5.62
C GLU A 271 -0.88 -3.38 6.88
N ALA A 272 -0.18 -3.48 8.01
CA ALA A 272 -0.61 -2.89 9.28
C ALA A 272 -0.70 -1.34 9.20
N ILE A 273 0.25 -0.70 8.51
CA ILE A 273 0.25 0.75 8.31
C ILE A 273 -0.97 1.17 7.47
N ILE A 274 -1.20 0.51 6.33
CA ILE A 274 -2.32 0.81 5.44
C ILE A 274 -3.65 0.54 6.16
N ARG A 275 -3.74 -0.59 6.86
CA ARG A 275 -4.92 -0.95 7.65
C ARG A 275 -5.25 0.13 8.68
N LYS A 276 -4.25 0.56 9.47
CA LYS A 276 -4.45 1.61 10.49
C LYS A 276 -4.93 2.91 9.85
N GLN A 277 -4.33 3.31 8.73
CA GLN A 277 -4.76 4.51 7.99
C GLN A 277 -6.21 4.38 7.51
N LEU A 278 -6.57 3.25 6.91
CA LEU A 278 -7.95 3.00 6.45
C LEU A 278 -8.95 2.90 7.62
N GLU A 279 -8.54 2.42 8.79
CA GLU A 279 -9.36 2.38 10.01
C GLU A 279 -9.58 3.77 10.62
N GLU A 280 -8.64 4.71 10.43
CA GLU A 280 -8.74 6.10 10.88
C GLU A 280 -9.57 6.98 9.93
N MET A 281 -9.79 6.56 8.68
CA MET A 281 -10.60 7.32 7.71
C MET A 281 -12.09 7.35 8.08
N ASP A 282 -12.72 8.51 7.89
CA ASP A 282 -14.16 8.66 8.13
C ASP A 282 -14.99 7.86 7.10
N GLU A 283 -16.21 7.47 7.50
CA GLU A 283 -17.13 6.74 6.62
C GLU A 283 -17.42 7.47 5.29
N ALA A 284 -17.41 8.80 5.31
CA ALA A 284 -17.62 9.62 4.12
C ALA A 284 -16.48 9.50 3.10
N ASP A 285 -15.24 9.32 3.57
CA ASP A 285 -14.06 9.24 2.70
C ASP A 285 -13.98 7.87 2.03
N ILE A 286 -14.28 6.81 2.79
CA ILE A 286 -14.42 5.44 2.24
C ILE A 286 -15.54 5.40 1.21
N GLU A 287 -16.68 6.05 1.51
CA GLU A 287 -17.74 6.21 0.52
C GLU A 287 -17.19 6.91 -0.72
N GLN A 288 -16.55 8.08 -0.61
CA GLN A 288 -16.02 8.78 -1.80
C GLN A 288 -15.05 7.93 -2.64
N LEU A 289 -14.17 7.15 -2.01
CA LEU A 289 -13.25 6.23 -2.69
C LEU A 289 -13.99 5.19 -3.54
N ILE A 290 -15.08 4.63 -3.02
CA ILE A 290 -15.85 3.57 -3.69
C ILE A 290 -16.88 4.16 -4.68
N THR A 291 -17.44 5.33 -4.33
CA THR A 291 -18.77 5.75 -4.76
C THR A 291 -18.73 6.73 -5.93
N LYS A 292 -17.65 7.53 -6.04
CA LYS A 292 -17.52 8.54 -7.11
C LYS A 292 -17.47 7.92 -8.51
N THR A 293 -16.96 6.69 -8.62
CA THR A 293 -16.93 5.93 -9.88
C THR A 293 -18.09 4.93 -9.97
N ALA A 294 -18.42 4.22 -8.88
CA ALA A 294 -19.44 3.17 -8.92
C ALA A 294 -20.88 3.71 -9.04
N LEU A 295 -21.24 4.85 -8.44
CA LEU A 295 -22.64 5.33 -8.46
C LEU A 295 -23.15 5.59 -9.88
N THR A 296 -22.31 6.12 -10.75
CA THR A 296 -22.72 6.43 -12.12
C THR A 296 -23.14 5.16 -12.88
N GLU A 297 -22.49 4.04 -12.59
CA GLU A 297 -22.80 2.72 -13.15
C GLU A 297 -23.96 2.03 -12.42
N LEU A 298 -24.17 2.31 -11.13
CA LEU A 298 -25.29 1.74 -10.36
C LEU A 298 -26.66 2.28 -10.81
N VAL A 299 -26.74 3.52 -11.32
CA VAL A 299 -27.99 4.08 -11.86
C VAL A 299 -28.49 3.31 -13.09
N PHE A 300 -27.60 2.66 -13.85
CA PHE A 300 -27.99 1.75 -14.92
C PHE A 300 -28.82 0.58 -14.37
N ILE A 301 -28.40 -0.05 -13.27
CA ILE A 301 -29.14 -1.17 -12.65
C ILE A 301 -30.54 -0.74 -12.20
N GLN A 302 -30.65 0.48 -11.67
CA GLN A 302 -31.92 1.06 -11.25
C GLN A 302 -32.87 1.29 -12.44
N THR A 303 -32.37 1.91 -13.51
CA THR A 303 -33.18 2.23 -14.70
C THR A 303 -33.53 0.98 -15.51
N SER A 304 -32.61 0.01 -15.58
CA SER A 304 -32.90 -1.33 -16.12
C SER A 304 -34.01 -2.03 -15.34
N GLY A 305 -34.04 -1.94 -14.02
CA GLY A 305 -35.14 -2.48 -13.20
C GLY A 305 -36.51 -1.91 -13.61
N GLY A 306 -36.57 -0.60 -13.89
CA GLY A 306 -37.77 0.04 -14.43
C GLY A 306 -38.14 -0.44 -15.83
N ILE A 307 -37.15 -0.56 -16.73
CA ILE A 307 -37.37 -1.03 -18.10
C ILE A 307 -37.87 -2.47 -18.13
N PHE A 308 -37.23 -3.38 -17.39
CA PHE A 308 -37.67 -4.77 -17.30
C PHE A 308 -39.07 -4.88 -16.69
N GLY A 309 -39.38 -4.08 -15.68
CA GLY A 309 -40.73 -3.99 -15.15
C GLY A 309 -41.76 -3.57 -16.20
N THR A 310 -41.44 -2.57 -17.03
CA THR A 310 -42.29 -2.17 -18.18
C THR A 310 -42.46 -3.31 -19.17
N LEU A 311 -41.39 -4.03 -19.52
CA LEU A 311 -41.46 -5.18 -20.44
C LEU A 311 -42.33 -6.31 -19.88
N VAL A 312 -42.19 -6.63 -18.59
CA VAL A 312 -43.02 -7.64 -17.90
C VAL A 312 -44.49 -7.21 -17.90
N GLY A 313 -44.76 -5.94 -17.61
CA GLY A 313 -46.12 -5.40 -17.65
C GLY A 313 -46.73 -5.45 -19.04
N LEU A 314 -45.97 -5.11 -20.09
CA LEU A 314 -46.39 -5.25 -21.49
C LEU A 314 -46.66 -6.72 -21.87
N ALA A 315 -45.82 -7.66 -21.41
CA ALA A 315 -46.04 -9.09 -21.65
C ALA A 315 -47.28 -9.63 -20.94
N THR A 316 -47.68 -8.99 -19.82
CA THR A 316 -48.94 -9.33 -19.12
C THR A 316 -50.17 -8.93 -19.94
N ILE A 317 -50.09 -7.81 -20.67
CA ILE A 317 -51.17 -7.34 -21.57
C ILE A 317 -51.14 -8.10 -22.90
N PHE A 318 -49.95 -8.38 -23.42
CA PHE A 318 -49.71 -9.02 -24.71
C PHE A 318 -48.90 -10.31 -24.54
N PRO A 319 -49.56 -11.46 -24.31
CA PRO A 319 -48.87 -12.71 -24.00
C PRO A 319 -47.84 -13.18 -25.03
N PHE A 320 -48.02 -12.82 -26.31
CA PHE A 320 -47.04 -13.17 -27.35
C PHE A 320 -45.66 -12.54 -27.13
N LEU A 321 -45.59 -11.39 -26.46
CA LEU A 321 -44.33 -10.72 -26.15
C LEU A 321 -43.44 -11.56 -25.23
N PHE A 322 -44.02 -12.48 -24.45
CA PHE A 322 -43.25 -13.40 -23.62
C PHE A 322 -42.28 -14.23 -24.47
N PHE A 323 -42.75 -14.80 -25.58
CA PHE A 323 -41.91 -15.59 -26.49
C PHE A 323 -40.85 -14.72 -27.18
N VAL A 324 -41.21 -13.48 -27.54
CA VAL A 324 -40.27 -12.52 -28.13
C VAL A 324 -39.16 -12.17 -27.15
N PHE A 325 -39.49 -11.84 -25.90
CA PHE A 325 -38.50 -11.49 -24.88
C PHE A 325 -37.65 -12.70 -24.46
N ALA A 326 -38.25 -13.89 -24.35
CA ALA A 326 -37.50 -15.12 -24.08
C ALA A 326 -36.51 -15.44 -25.21
N GLY A 327 -36.94 -15.33 -26.48
CA GLY A 327 -36.07 -15.53 -27.63
C GLY A 327 -34.93 -14.51 -27.69
N ALA A 328 -35.23 -13.22 -27.47
CA ALA A 328 -34.22 -12.17 -27.39
C ALA A 328 -33.21 -12.41 -26.24
N GLY A 329 -33.70 -12.83 -25.07
CA GLY A 329 -32.86 -13.20 -23.93
C GLY A 329 -31.93 -14.37 -24.25
N LEU A 330 -32.43 -15.39 -24.96
CA LEU A 330 -31.63 -16.56 -25.37
C LEU A 330 -30.55 -16.17 -26.38
N VAL A 331 -30.88 -15.32 -27.36
CA VAL A 331 -29.90 -14.78 -28.31
C VAL A 331 -28.82 -13.98 -27.58
N LEU A 332 -29.20 -13.09 -26.66
CA LEU A 332 -28.24 -12.32 -25.87
C LEU A 332 -27.36 -13.24 -25.00
N PHE A 333 -27.93 -14.28 -24.41
CA PHE A 333 -27.19 -15.27 -23.64
C PHE A 333 -26.18 -16.04 -24.49
N LEU A 334 -26.57 -16.48 -25.70
CA LEU A 334 -25.66 -17.12 -26.66
C LEU A 334 -24.52 -16.19 -27.07
N ILE A 335 -24.82 -14.93 -27.39
CA ILE A 335 -23.81 -13.92 -27.73
C ILE A 335 -22.84 -13.74 -26.56
N TYR A 336 -23.36 -13.59 -25.33
CA TYR A 336 -22.54 -13.43 -24.13
C TYR A 336 -21.59 -14.63 -23.95
N ARG A 337 -22.12 -15.85 -24.06
CA ARG A 337 -21.31 -17.07 -23.94
C ARG A 337 -20.20 -17.15 -25.01
N LEU A 338 -20.47 -16.72 -26.24
CA LEU A 338 -19.49 -16.73 -27.34
C LEU A 338 -18.44 -15.62 -27.26
N THR A 339 -18.62 -14.62 -26.39
CA THR A 339 -17.75 -13.43 -26.34
C THR A 339 -16.97 -13.30 -25.04
N VAL A 340 -17.37 -14.01 -23.97
CA VAL A 340 -16.79 -13.90 -22.63
C VAL A 340 -16.06 -15.17 -22.18
N GLU A 341 -16.41 -16.34 -22.74
CA GLU A 341 -15.55 -17.55 -22.75
C GLU A 341 -14.68 -17.54 -24.02
#